data_AF-A0A7T8KIB5-F1
#
_entry.id   AF-A0A7T8KIB5-F1
#
_cell.length_a   1.000
_cell.length_b   1.000
_cell.length_c   1.000
_cell.angle_alpha   90.00
_cell.angle_beta   90.00
_cell.angle_gamma   90.00
#
_symmetry.space_group_name_H-M   'P 1'
#
loop_
_entity.id
_entity.type
_entity.pdbx_description
1 polymer ?
#
loop_
_entity_poly.entity_id
_entity_poly.type
_entity_poly.pdbx_seq_one_letter_code
_entity_poly.pdbx_strand_id
1 'polypeptide(L)' 'MTAALEPCSSSTTDWIINMFEAEQKSAVFGSLAGYLNTATFADVSLACRNQVLRAHKVVLAASSKFFSDLFRHNP' A
#
# COMPACT_ATOMS: atom_id res chain seq x y z
N MET A 1 -38.16 14.86 27.27
CA MET A 1 -37.42 13.59 27.36
C MET A 1 -36.88 13.27 25.97
N THR A 2 -35.64 13.66 25.70
CA THR A 2 -34.93 13.40 24.44
C THR A 2 -34.05 12.17 24.65
N ALA A 3 -34.36 11.07 23.96
CA ALA A 3 -33.52 9.89 23.98
C ALA A 3 -32.22 10.20 23.20
N ALA A 4 -31.09 10.03 23.85
CA ALA A 4 -29.79 10.02 23.20
C ALA A 4 -29.68 8.76 22.33
N LEU A 5 -29.17 8.92 21.11
CA LEU A 5 -28.80 7.82 20.23
C LEU A 5 -27.51 7.18 20.79
N GLU A 6 -27.63 5.95 21.31
CA GLU A 6 -26.48 5.13 21.69
C GLU A 6 -25.68 4.71 20.43
N PRO A 7 -24.33 4.67 20.45
CA PRO A 7 -23.54 4.33 19.28
C PRO A 7 -23.66 2.84 18.89
N CYS A 8 -23.65 2.60 17.58
CA CYS A 8 -23.80 1.30 16.93
C CYS A 8 -22.86 0.23 17.49
N SER A 9 -23.41 -0.98 17.71
CA SER A 9 -22.71 -2.16 18.23
C SER A 9 -21.49 -2.53 17.37
N SER A 10 -20.28 -2.43 17.93
CA SER A 10 -19.12 -3.10 17.34
C SER A 10 -19.37 -4.61 17.31
N SER A 11 -19.22 -5.25 16.15
CA SER A 11 -19.37 -6.70 16.03
C SER A 11 -18.33 -7.39 16.92
N THR A 12 -18.69 -8.49 17.58
CA THR A 12 -17.78 -9.27 18.45
C THR A 12 -16.51 -9.73 17.72
N THR A 13 -16.48 -9.70 16.40
CA THR A 13 -15.35 -10.09 15.55
C THR A 13 -14.43 -8.95 15.12
N ASP A 14 -14.77 -7.69 15.40
CA ASP A 14 -14.03 -6.52 14.88
C ASP A 14 -12.56 -6.53 15.33
N TRP A 15 -12.28 -6.98 16.56
CA TRP A 15 -10.92 -7.07 17.07
C TRP A 15 -10.07 -8.13 16.35
N ILE A 16 -10.67 -9.25 15.95
CA ILE A 16 -9.98 -10.31 15.18
C ILE A 16 -9.64 -9.76 13.79
N ILE A 17 -10.60 -9.10 13.15
CA ILE A 17 -10.43 -8.52 11.81
C ILE A 17 -9.31 -7.47 11.85
N ASN A 18 -9.35 -6.56 12.82
CA ASN A 18 -8.34 -5.51 12.95
C ASN A 18 -6.94 -6.06 13.22
N MET A 19 -6.82 -7.10 14.05
CA MET A 19 -5.55 -7.76 14.32
C MET A 19 -4.98 -8.41 13.07
N PHE A 20 -5.81 -9.17 12.35
CA PHE A 20 -5.41 -9.81 11.09
C PHE A 20 -4.97 -8.77 10.05
N GLU A 21 -5.76 -7.69 9.87
CA GLU A 21 -5.37 -6.62 8.95
C GLU A 21 -4.03 -5.98 9.31
N ALA A 22 -3.76 -5.76 10.60
CA ALA A 22 -2.50 -5.18 11.05
C ALA A 22 -1.31 -6.11 10.75
N GLU A 23 -1.46 -7.41 11.02
CA GLU A 23 -0.45 -8.43 10.71
C GLU A 23 -0.18 -8.51 9.21
N GLN A 24 -1.23 -8.55 8.39
CA GLN A 24 -1.10 -8.59 6.94
C GLN A 24 -0.45 -7.32 6.39
N LYS A 25 -0.83 -6.12 6.87
CA LYS A 25 -0.19 -4.87 6.48
C LYS A 25 1.32 -4.94 6.77
N SER A 26 1.71 -5.34 7.98
CA SER A 26 3.12 -5.48 8.37
C SER A 26 3.88 -6.47 7.47
N ALA A 27 3.33 -7.66 7.25
CA ALA A 27 3.94 -8.70 6.41
C ALA A 27 4.13 -8.23 4.95
N VAL A 28 3.12 -7.56 4.38
CA VAL A 28 3.18 -7.01 3.02
C VAL A 28 4.24 -5.92 2.92
N PHE A 29 4.29 -4.98 3.88
CA PHE A 29 5.30 -3.92 3.88
C PHE A 29 6.72 -4.49 3.95
N GLY A 30 6.96 -5.46 4.84
CA GLY A 30 8.25 -6.14 4.96
C GLY A 30 8.65 -6.84 3.65
N SER A 31 7.71 -7.53 3.02
CA SER A 31 7.94 -8.24 1.75
C SER A 31 8.25 -7.29 0.59
N LEU A 32 7.48 -6.20 0.45
CA LEU A 32 7.70 -5.19 -0.61
C LEU A 32 9.05 -4.49 -0.46
N ALA A 33 9.50 -4.21 0.77
CA ALA A 33 10.83 -3.67 1.02
C ALA A 33 11.93 -4.65 0.55
N GLY A 34 11.77 -5.95 0.83
CA GLY A 34 12.66 -6.99 0.32
C GLY A 34 12.68 -7.08 -1.21
N TYR A 35 11.51 -6.98 -1.85
CA TYR A 35 11.39 -6.99 -3.31
C TYR A 35 12.03 -5.77 -3.96
N LEU A 36 11.95 -4.59 -3.33
CA LEU A 36 12.64 -3.39 -3.80
C LEU A 36 14.16 -3.59 -3.77
N ASN A 37 14.70 -4.10 -2.65
CA ASN A 37 16.14 -4.32 -2.49
C ASN A 37 16.71 -5.36 -3.47
N THR A 38 15.93 -6.38 -3.81
CA THR A 38 16.34 -7.46 -4.72
C THR A 38 15.91 -7.23 -6.17
N ALA A 39 15.18 -6.15 -6.44
CA ALA A 39 14.50 -5.89 -7.71
C ALA A 39 13.58 -7.04 -8.18
N THR A 40 13.07 -7.84 -7.25
CA THR A 40 12.10 -8.91 -7.54
C THR A 40 10.78 -8.29 -8.00
N PHE A 41 10.22 -8.77 -9.10
CA PHE A 41 9.02 -8.21 -9.75
C PHE A 41 9.10 -6.72 -10.14
N ALA A 42 10.29 -6.13 -10.20
CA ALA A 42 10.44 -4.75 -10.65
C ALA A 42 10.09 -4.62 -12.14
N ASP A 43 9.09 -3.79 -12.44
CA ASP A 43 8.45 -3.60 -13.75
C ASP A 43 8.67 -2.18 -14.32
N VAL A 44 9.45 -1.36 -13.61
CA VAL A 44 9.87 -0.03 -14.07
C VAL A 44 11.30 0.26 -13.63
N SER A 45 12.01 1.04 -14.45
CA SER A 45 13.33 1.60 -14.13
C SER A 45 13.28 3.12 -14.26
N LEU A 46 13.69 3.82 -13.21
CA LEU A 46 13.79 5.28 -13.19
C LEU A 46 15.23 5.69 -13.47
N ALA A 47 15.45 6.41 -14.56
CA ALA A 47 16.74 7.02 -14.85
C ALA A 47 16.85 8.34 -14.09
N CYS A 48 17.85 8.45 -13.21
CA CYS A 48 18.17 9.68 -12.49
C CYS A 48 19.65 10.00 -12.68
N ARG A 49 19.96 10.93 -13.59
CA ARG A 49 21.33 11.24 -14.02
C ARG A 49 22.07 9.98 -14.51
N ASN A 50 23.17 9.61 -13.86
CA ASN A 50 23.98 8.43 -14.13
C ASN A 50 23.56 7.18 -13.33
N GLN A 51 22.39 7.21 -12.69
CA GLN A 51 21.86 6.09 -11.91
C GLN A 51 20.57 5.57 -12.52
N VAL A 52 20.36 4.26 -12.38
CA VAL A 52 19.12 3.58 -12.73
C VAL A 52 18.58 2.92 -11.47
N LEU A 53 17.35 3.27 -11.11
CA LEU A 53 16.66 2.73 -9.94
C LEU A 53 15.54 1.80 -10.41
N ARG A 54 15.58 0.52 -10.03
CA ARG A 54 14.51 -0.45 -10.31
C ARG A 54 13.44 -0.36 -9.23
N ALA A 55 12.17 -0.35 -9.61
CA ALA A 55 11.05 -0.19 -8.70
C ALA A 55 9.78 -0.89 -9.23
N HIS A 56 8.67 -0.71 -8.52
CA HIS A 56 7.36 -1.29 -8.84
C HIS A 56 6.36 -0.18 -9.15
N LYS A 57 5.73 -0.23 -10.34
CA LYS A 57 4.71 0.75 -10.76
C LYS A 57 3.60 0.89 -9.73
N VAL A 58 3.10 -0.23 -9.20
CA VAL A 58 2.00 -0.26 -8.23
C VAL A 58 2.35 0.47 -6.93
N VAL A 59 3.56 0.30 -6.41
CA VAL A 59 4.01 0.95 -5.17
C VAL A 59 4.18 2.44 -5.41
N LEU A 60 4.83 2.83 -6.52
CA LEU A 60 5.00 4.23 -6.90
C LEU A 60 3.66 4.95 -7.13
N ALA A 61 2.69 4.29 -7.79
CA ALA A 61 1.36 4.84 -8.00
C ALA A 61 0.58 5.02 -6.69
N ALA A 62 0.70 4.06 -5.76
CA ALA A 62 0.07 4.15 -4.45
C ALA A 62 0.66 5.28 -3.59
N SER A 63 1.95 5.60 -3.75
CA SER A 63 2.65 6.61 -2.95
C SER A 63 2.75 7.99 -3.61
N SER A 64 2.40 8.14 -4.88
CA SER A 64 2.57 9.39 -5.63
C SER A 64 1.50 9.58 -6.71
N LYS A 65 0.75 10.68 -6.62
CA LYS A 65 -0.23 11.06 -7.64
C LYS A 65 0.40 11.18 -9.03
N PHE A 66 1.61 11.73 -9.12
CA PHE A 66 2.33 11.84 -10.40
C PHE A 66 2.52 10.47 -11.06
N PHE A 67 3.03 9.48 -10.33
CA PHE A 67 3.26 8.15 -10.89
C PHE A 67 1.93 7.42 -11.16
N SER A 68 0.92 7.61 -10.32
CA SER A 68 -0.43 7.07 -10.56
C SER A 68 -1.01 7.57 -11.89
N ASP A 69 -0.95 8.89 -12.11
CA ASP A 69 -1.44 9.48 -13.36
C ASP A 69 -0.55 9.04 -14.53
N LEU A 70 0.78 9.04 -14.39
CA LEU A 70 1.72 8.63 -15.44
C LEU A 70 1.43 7.20 -15.95
N PHE A 71 1.30 6.23 -15.05
CA PHE A 71 1.09 4.83 -15.43
C PHE A 71 -0.34 4.52 -15.89
N ARG A 72 -1.35 5.32 -15.49
CA ARG A 72 -2.70 5.19 -16.08
C ARG A 72 -2.75 5.64 -17.53
N HIS A 73 -2.03 6.70 -17.87
CA HIS A 73 -1.95 7.20 -19.25
C HIS A 73 -0.97 6.39 -20.11
N ASN A 74 -0.05 5.65 -19.48
CA ASN A 74 0.99 4.84 -20.13
C ASN A 74 1.11 3.47 -19.42
N PRO A 75 0.18 2.54 -19.67
CA PRO A 75 0.14 1.25 -18.98
C PRO A 75 1.40 0.39 -19.20
#